data_AF-A0A1L9PWP6-F1
#
_entry.id   AF-A0A1L9PWP6-F1
#
_cell.length_a   1.000
_cell.length_b   1.000
_cell.length_c   1.000
_cell.angle_alpha   90.00
_cell.angle_beta   90.00
_cell.angle_gamma   90.00
#
_symmetry.space_group_name_H-M   'P 1'
#
loop_
_entity.id
_entity.type
_entity.pdbx_description
1 polymer ?
#
loop_
_entity_poly.entity_id
_entity_poly.type
_entity_poly.pdbx_seq_one_letter_code
_entity_poly.pdbx_strand_id
1 'polypeptide(L)'
;MANRSPEDDLQLQNLRKVSVKSGDIQDNFHVDRFITFLRLPSLDTLHLAGIHNDDSKQLPPFYSDRYSLLVPGSEYQYCNQVKWGRTYRSFRCRAFHEGLLSQTDCLRVLRLNDVGVTRLRDTCEDEEFLQENRASNEQAWFGGLTGFESLESLRIQVWNLLDWTDREEPGMPLDEVLPPGLETLVLTKVDYIDYAMLAGQLKRCLRCKATQFPRHKMILLQPFQVEVIGGGFQPGQGNWGVPELAKTVFPDVAKSCKLQGIDFGFWEDEDYVIVADGVVVDETDNYSGRFLLSCD
;
A
#
# COMPACT_ATOMS: atom_id res chain seq x y z
N MET A 1 14.09 -13.59 28.64
CA MET A 1 12.71 -13.16 28.90
C MET A 1 12.72 -12.37 30.19
N ALA A 2 12.54 -11.05 30.12
CA ALA A 2 12.39 -10.24 31.33
C ALA A 2 11.00 -10.49 31.90
N ASN A 3 10.90 -10.73 33.22
CA ASN A 3 9.63 -10.85 33.92
C ASN A 3 8.88 -9.51 33.83
N ARG A 4 7.87 -9.42 32.97
CA ARG A 4 6.94 -8.29 32.98
C ARG A 4 6.06 -8.37 34.22
N SER A 5 5.80 -7.25 34.86
CA SER A 5 4.87 -7.21 35.98
C SER A 5 3.43 -7.28 35.45
N PRO A 6 2.48 -7.84 36.21
CA PRO A 6 1.06 -7.81 35.84
C PRO A 6 0.50 -6.39 35.63
N GLU A 7 1.12 -5.38 36.25
CA GLU A 7 0.76 -3.97 36.07
C GLU A 7 1.15 -3.42 34.70
N ASP A 8 2.27 -3.90 34.12
CA ASP A 8 2.71 -3.51 32.77
C ASP A 8 1.73 -4.00 31.70
N ASP A 9 1.17 -5.20 31.88
CA ASP A 9 0.18 -5.77 30.96
C ASP A 9 -1.16 -5.04 31.04
N LEU A 10 -1.55 -4.55 32.22
CA LEU A 10 -2.74 -3.70 32.42
C LEU A 10 -2.59 -2.32 31.75
N GLN A 11 -1.40 -1.73 31.77
CA GLN A 11 -1.17 -0.43 31.13
C GLN A 11 -1.26 -0.50 29.61
N LEU A 12 -0.83 -1.61 29.01
CA LEU A 12 -0.90 -1.82 27.55
C LEU A 12 -2.33 -2.06 27.04
N GLN A 13 -3.25 -2.58 27.87
CA GLN A 13 -4.63 -2.85 27.47
C GLN A 13 -5.44 -1.59 27.13
N ASN A 14 -5.05 -0.43 27.66
CA ASN A 14 -5.71 0.86 27.39
C ASN A 14 -5.04 1.65 26.27
N LEU A 15 -4.03 1.08 25.63
CA LEU A 15 -3.23 1.79 24.65
C LEU A 15 -3.99 1.93 23.33
N ARG A 16 -4.37 3.17 23.00
CA ARG A 16 -5.21 3.47 21.84
C ARG A 16 -4.44 3.82 20.58
N LYS A 17 -3.23 4.35 20.72
CA LYS A 17 -2.42 4.79 19.59
C LYS A 17 -0.98 4.36 19.78
N VAL A 18 -0.47 3.63 18.81
CA VAL A 18 0.95 3.28 18.67
C VAL A 18 1.47 3.98 17.43
N SER A 19 2.53 4.78 17.58
CA SER A 19 3.31 5.28 16.46
C SER A 19 4.76 4.90 16.69
N VAL A 20 5.29 4.06 15.83
CA VAL A 20 6.70 3.65 15.83
C VAL A 20 7.31 4.18 14.57
N LYS A 21 8.39 4.95 14.70
CA LYS A 21 9.15 5.46 13.57
C LYS A 21 10.62 5.14 13.83
N SER A 22 11.25 4.42 12.92
CA SER A 22 12.72 4.33 12.92
C SER A 22 13.30 5.67 12.48
N GLY A 23 14.33 6.14 13.18
CA GLY A 23 15.09 7.32 12.79
C GLY A 23 16.31 7.02 11.91
N ASP A 24 16.72 5.75 11.84
CA ASP A 24 17.97 5.30 11.20
C ASP A 24 17.76 3.92 10.53
N ILE A 25 18.41 3.67 9.40
CA ILE A 25 18.41 2.39 8.68
C ILE A 25 18.95 1.24 9.53
N GLN A 26 19.79 1.56 10.51
CA GLN A 26 20.35 0.57 11.42
C GLN A 26 19.40 0.20 12.56
N ASP A 27 18.41 1.03 12.84
CA ASP A 27 17.42 0.86 13.92
C ASP A 27 16.09 0.29 13.43
N ASN A 28 16.08 -0.35 12.26
CA ASN A 28 14.86 -0.96 11.75
C ASN A 28 14.39 -2.07 12.70
N PHE A 29 13.09 -2.13 12.92
CA PHE A 29 12.52 -3.11 13.83
C PHE A 29 11.98 -4.32 13.07
N HIS A 30 12.07 -5.51 13.68
CA HIS A 30 11.47 -6.72 13.13
C HIS A 30 9.95 -6.70 13.29
N VAL A 31 9.20 -7.10 12.25
CA VAL A 31 7.73 -7.11 12.23
C VAL A 31 7.09 -7.81 13.43
N ASP A 32 7.65 -8.95 13.87
CA ASP A 32 7.12 -9.75 14.98
C ASP A 32 6.98 -8.98 16.29
N ARG A 33 7.79 -7.92 16.48
CA ARG A 33 7.71 -7.08 17.67
C ARG A 33 6.43 -6.26 17.72
N PHE A 34 5.74 -6.10 16.60
CA PHE A 34 4.53 -5.26 16.49
C PHE A 34 3.25 -6.04 16.27
N ILE A 35 3.34 -7.32 15.89
CA ILE A 35 2.16 -8.20 15.76
C ILE A 35 1.37 -8.24 17.07
N THR A 36 2.03 -8.15 18.22
CA THR A 36 1.35 -8.10 19.53
C THR A 36 0.50 -6.84 19.71
N PHE A 37 0.83 -5.71 19.08
CA PHE A 37 0.01 -4.51 19.17
C PHE A 37 -1.32 -4.67 18.43
N LEU A 38 -1.35 -5.41 17.31
CA LEU A 38 -2.59 -5.74 16.59
C LEU A 38 -3.59 -6.53 17.45
N ARG A 39 -3.14 -7.11 18.57
CA ARG A 39 -3.97 -7.86 19.50
C ARG A 39 -4.50 -7.02 20.67
N LEU A 40 -4.13 -5.74 20.76
CA LEU A 40 -4.54 -4.89 21.87
C LEU A 40 -6.02 -4.49 21.75
N PRO A 41 -6.84 -4.71 22.79
CA PRO A 41 -8.29 -4.53 22.75
C PRO A 41 -8.76 -3.08 22.75
N SER A 42 -7.85 -2.10 22.87
CA SER A 42 -8.19 -0.68 22.84
C SER A 42 -7.48 0.07 21.71
N LEU A 43 -6.71 -0.63 20.86
CA LEU A 43 -5.90 -0.01 19.83
C LEU A 43 -6.79 0.54 18.69
N ASP A 44 -6.84 1.86 18.59
CA ASP A 44 -7.48 2.58 17.49
C ASP A 44 -6.49 2.88 16.34
N THR A 45 -5.21 3.09 16.62
CA THR A 45 -4.29 3.55 15.58
C THR A 45 -2.93 2.89 15.73
N LEU A 46 -2.45 2.27 14.66
CA LEU A 46 -1.11 1.73 14.57
C LEU A 46 -0.40 2.31 13.35
N HIS A 47 0.53 3.21 13.62
CA HIS A 47 1.43 3.77 12.61
C HIS A 47 2.82 3.16 12.80
N LEU A 48 3.30 2.47 11.78
CA LEU A 48 4.60 1.82 11.76
C LEU A 48 5.45 2.39 10.64
N ALA A 49 6.67 2.81 10.96
CA ALA A 49 7.64 3.25 9.97
C ALA A 49 9.03 2.68 10.24
N GLY A 50 9.70 2.21 9.18
CA GLY A 50 11.01 1.55 9.26
C GLY A 50 10.95 0.14 9.88
N ILE A 51 9.94 -0.67 9.52
CA ILE A 51 9.80 -2.06 10.00
C ILE A 51 10.18 -3.02 8.86
N HIS A 52 10.95 -4.06 9.12
CA HIS A 52 11.34 -5.04 8.11
C HIS A 52 11.11 -6.47 8.61
N ASN A 53 11.18 -7.41 7.67
CA ASN A 53 11.25 -8.84 7.96
C ASN A 53 12.69 -9.31 7.64
N ASP A 54 13.27 -10.18 8.47
CA ASP A 54 14.61 -10.72 8.24
C ASP A 54 14.50 -12.19 7.77
N ASP A 55 14.90 -12.46 6.52
CA ASP A 55 14.80 -13.78 5.89
C ASP A 55 15.61 -14.88 6.58
N SER A 56 16.55 -14.50 7.44
CA SER A 56 17.41 -15.44 8.15
C SER A 56 16.65 -16.32 9.15
N LYS A 57 15.38 -16.00 9.45
CA LYS A 57 14.52 -16.76 10.36
C LYS A 57 13.17 -16.96 9.72
N GLN A 58 12.92 -18.16 9.19
CA GLN A 58 11.56 -18.64 8.96
C GLN A 58 10.74 -18.32 10.21
N LEU A 59 9.68 -17.52 10.04
CA LEU A 59 8.73 -17.27 11.11
C LEU A 59 8.27 -18.63 11.64
N PRO A 60 8.36 -18.89 12.95
CA PRO A 60 7.74 -20.07 13.51
C PRO A 60 6.27 -20.07 13.09
N PRO A 61 5.69 -21.23 12.71
CA PRO A 61 4.25 -21.32 12.47
C PRO A 61 3.55 -20.98 13.79
N PHE A 62 3.14 -19.72 13.96
CA PHE A 62 2.61 -19.23 15.23
C PHE A 62 1.14 -19.61 15.37
N TYR A 63 0.91 -20.50 16.33
CA TYR A 63 -0.20 -20.57 17.27
C TYR A 63 -1.50 -19.86 16.86
N SER A 64 -2.35 -20.66 16.21
CA SER A 64 -3.81 -20.53 16.19
C SER A 64 -4.35 -20.58 17.63
N ASP A 65 -4.42 -19.44 18.30
CA ASP A 65 -5.35 -19.25 19.41
C ASP A 65 -6.15 -17.98 19.16
N ARG A 66 -7.45 -18.19 18.90
CA ARG A 66 -8.43 -17.17 18.52
C ARG A 66 -8.71 -16.26 19.71
N TYR A 67 -8.35 -14.99 19.60
CA TYR A 67 -8.87 -13.94 20.45
C TYR A 67 -9.35 -12.79 19.56
N SER A 68 -10.65 -12.71 19.38
CA SER A 68 -11.35 -11.62 18.70
C SER A 68 -11.47 -10.45 19.66
N LEU A 69 -10.89 -9.29 19.35
CA LEU A 69 -10.98 -8.12 20.22
C LEU A 69 -11.25 -6.87 19.37
N LEU A 70 -12.46 -6.36 19.57
CA LEU A 70 -13.14 -5.32 18.79
C LEU A 70 -12.74 -3.92 19.27
N VAL A 71 -12.26 -3.07 18.36
CA VAL A 71 -12.21 -1.61 18.57
C VAL A 71 -12.76 -0.88 17.35
N PRO A 72 -13.99 -0.36 17.42
CA PRO A 72 -14.57 0.43 16.33
C PRO A 72 -13.70 1.65 16.01
N GLY A 73 -13.31 1.83 14.76
CA GLY A 73 -12.61 3.05 14.33
C GLY A 73 -11.13 2.89 14.00
N SER A 74 -10.61 1.67 13.88
CA SER A 74 -9.16 1.48 13.82
C SER A 74 -8.53 1.85 12.46
N GLU A 75 -7.33 2.45 12.52
CA GLU A 75 -6.48 2.83 11.39
C GLU A 75 -5.09 2.17 11.50
N TYR A 76 -4.68 1.48 10.44
CA TYR A 76 -3.33 0.95 10.29
C TYR A 76 -2.60 1.68 9.18
N GLN A 77 -1.38 2.16 9.45
CA GLN A 77 -0.50 2.76 8.45
C GLN A 77 0.91 2.19 8.56
N TYR A 78 1.46 1.72 7.44
CA TYR A 78 2.88 1.38 7.31
C TYR A 78 3.59 2.28 6.28
N CYS A 79 4.79 2.77 6.61
CA CYS A 79 5.64 3.58 5.72
C CYS A 79 7.13 3.38 6.00
N ASN A 80 7.92 2.91 5.03
CA ASN A 80 9.36 2.66 5.22
C ASN A 80 10.22 3.92 5.00
N GLN A 81 9.94 4.97 5.76
CA GLN A 81 10.79 6.16 5.78
C GLN A 81 12.06 5.85 6.56
N VAL A 82 13.07 5.36 5.86
CA VAL A 82 14.41 5.38 6.40
C VAL A 82 15.33 6.08 5.43
N LYS A 83 15.69 7.28 5.83
CA LYS A 83 16.64 8.12 5.13
C LYS A 83 18.00 7.42 5.21
N TRP A 84 18.58 7.19 4.03
CA TRP A 84 20.00 6.95 3.78
C TRP A 84 20.51 5.51 3.97
N GLY A 85 20.65 4.82 2.85
CA GLY A 85 21.36 3.54 2.69
C GLY A 85 20.77 2.76 1.52
N ARG A 86 21.61 2.36 0.56
CA ARG A 86 21.20 1.79 -0.75
C ARG A 86 20.50 0.42 -0.70
N THR A 87 20.08 -0.05 0.46
CA THR A 87 19.43 -1.35 0.65
C THR A 87 18.08 -1.14 1.32
N TYR A 88 17.07 -0.91 0.50
CA TYR A 88 15.67 -1.01 0.93
C TYR A 88 15.34 -2.49 1.05
N ARG A 89 15.12 -2.99 2.26
CA ARG A 89 14.57 -4.34 2.45
C ARG A 89 13.08 -4.30 2.11
N SER A 90 12.62 -5.28 1.34
CA SER A 90 11.23 -5.35 0.90
C SER A 90 10.28 -5.52 2.06
N PHE A 91 9.42 -4.53 2.28
CA PHE A 91 8.25 -4.68 3.15
C PHE A 91 7.37 -5.82 2.65
N ARG A 92 7.07 -6.75 3.55
CA ARG A 92 6.25 -7.94 3.29
C ARG A 92 4.89 -7.76 3.93
N CYS A 93 3.99 -7.12 3.20
CA CYS A 93 2.68 -6.77 3.72
C CYS A 93 1.87 -8.00 4.18
N ARG A 94 2.08 -9.16 3.52
CA ARG A 94 1.43 -10.43 3.86
C ARG A 94 1.63 -10.87 5.31
N ALA A 95 2.76 -10.56 5.93
CA ALA A 95 3.03 -10.92 7.32
C ALA A 95 2.05 -10.28 8.32
N PHE A 96 1.39 -9.18 7.92
CA PHE A 96 0.37 -8.52 8.74
C PHE A 96 -1.04 -9.04 8.49
N HIS A 97 -1.28 -9.77 7.40
CA HIS A 97 -2.62 -10.21 7.01
C HIS A 97 -3.26 -11.08 8.10
N GLU A 98 -2.57 -12.12 8.56
CA GLU A 98 -3.07 -13.01 9.61
C GLU A 98 -3.38 -12.28 10.91
N GLY A 99 -2.55 -11.31 11.30
CA GLY A 99 -2.77 -10.48 12.49
C GLY A 99 -3.97 -9.55 12.35
N LEU A 100 -4.27 -9.10 11.13
CA LEU A 100 -5.41 -8.22 10.85
C LEU A 100 -6.73 -8.99 10.69
N LEU A 101 -6.69 -10.31 10.44
CA LEU A 101 -7.90 -11.15 10.37
C LEU A 101 -8.71 -11.18 11.68
N SER A 102 -8.11 -10.86 12.83
CA SER A 102 -8.86 -10.70 14.09
C SER A 102 -9.58 -9.36 14.23
N GLN A 103 -9.39 -8.43 13.28
CA GLN A 103 -9.90 -7.06 13.30
C GLN A 103 -10.83 -6.74 12.11
N THR A 104 -11.32 -7.76 11.41
CA THR A 104 -12.18 -7.63 10.21
C THR A 104 -13.39 -6.71 10.40
N ASP A 105 -13.98 -6.76 11.59
CA ASP A 105 -15.24 -6.10 11.89
C ASP A 105 -15.03 -4.65 12.37
N CYS A 106 -13.79 -4.20 12.54
CA CYS A 106 -13.49 -2.93 13.19
C CYS A 106 -12.38 -2.09 12.54
N LEU A 107 -11.57 -2.69 11.66
CA LEU A 107 -10.59 -1.99 10.82
C LEU A 107 -11.31 -1.13 9.78
N ARG A 108 -11.14 0.20 9.85
CA ARG A 108 -11.77 1.15 8.92
C ARG A 108 -10.83 1.72 7.90
N VAL A 109 -9.55 1.90 8.27
CA VAL A 109 -8.53 2.48 7.40
C VAL A 109 -7.30 1.58 7.37
N LEU A 110 -6.90 1.17 6.18
CA LEU A 110 -5.69 0.36 5.95
C LEU A 110 -4.79 1.07 4.94
N ARG A 111 -3.58 1.44 5.34
CA ARG A 111 -2.57 2.11 4.52
C ARG A 111 -1.28 1.30 4.49
N LEU A 112 -0.98 0.71 3.35
CA LEU A 112 0.18 -0.12 3.06
C LEU A 112 0.94 0.52 1.91
N ASN A 113 1.65 1.61 2.21
CA ASN A 113 2.23 2.47 1.17
C ASN A 113 3.57 1.95 0.63
N ASP A 114 4.17 0.98 1.29
CA ASP A 114 5.49 0.50 0.95
C ASP A 114 5.48 -0.90 0.34
N VAL A 115 6.46 -1.10 -0.53
CA VAL A 115 7.02 -2.35 -1.01
C VAL A 115 8.45 -1.92 -1.17
N GLY A 116 9.31 -2.31 -0.23
CA GLY A 116 10.73 -1.94 -0.25
C GLY A 116 11.47 -2.57 -1.44
N VAL A 117 11.11 -2.15 -2.64
CA VAL A 117 11.80 -2.41 -3.89
C VAL A 117 11.74 -1.09 -4.64
N THR A 118 12.78 -0.28 -4.43
CA THR A 118 13.23 0.66 -5.44
C THR A 118 13.40 -0.15 -6.73
N ARG A 119 12.58 0.10 -7.75
CA ARG A 119 12.98 -0.23 -9.12
C ARG A 119 14.16 0.67 -9.47
N LEU A 120 15.34 0.34 -8.96
CA LEU A 120 16.60 0.75 -9.54
C LEU A 120 16.68 0.02 -10.89
N ARG A 121 15.96 0.55 -11.89
CA ARG A 121 16.40 0.41 -13.28
C ARG A 121 17.61 1.31 -13.40
N ASP A 122 18.76 0.80 -12.95
CA ASP A 122 20.02 0.93 -13.66
C ASP A 122 21.17 0.44 -12.79
N THR A 123 21.93 -0.51 -13.36
CA THR A 123 23.34 -0.90 -13.09
C THR A 123 23.72 -2.08 -12.20
N CYS A 124 22.86 -2.70 -11.40
CA CYS A 124 23.27 -3.91 -10.66
C CYS A 124 22.57 -5.17 -11.17
N GLU A 125 23.16 -5.79 -12.21
CA GLU A 125 22.86 -7.15 -12.68
C GLU A 125 23.36 -8.22 -11.68
N ASP A 126 23.21 -8.00 -10.37
CA ASP A 126 23.58 -9.02 -9.40
C ASP A 126 22.46 -10.07 -9.35
N GLU A 127 22.77 -11.31 -9.74
CA GLU A 127 21.80 -12.43 -9.74
C GLU A 127 21.16 -12.63 -8.36
N GLU A 128 21.88 -12.31 -7.28
CA GLU A 128 21.38 -12.34 -5.89
C GLU A 128 20.26 -11.31 -5.66
N PHE A 129 20.38 -10.09 -6.21
CA PHE A 129 19.36 -9.04 -6.16
C PHE A 129 18.12 -9.41 -6.99
N LEU A 130 18.30 -10.10 -8.13
CA LEU A 130 17.19 -10.61 -8.94
C LEU A 130 16.46 -11.77 -8.25
N GLN A 131 17.18 -12.64 -7.53
CA GLN A 131 16.60 -13.74 -6.76
C GLN A 131 15.80 -13.23 -5.55
N GLU A 132 16.32 -12.24 -4.81
CA GLU A 132 15.61 -11.55 -3.72
C GLU A 132 14.35 -10.85 -4.23
N ASN A 133 14.42 -10.17 -5.37
CA ASN A 133 13.25 -9.51 -5.99
C ASN A 133 12.16 -10.50 -6.41
N ARG A 134 12.52 -11.71 -6.88
CA ARG A 134 11.53 -12.74 -7.21
C ARG A 134 10.86 -13.33 -5.97
N ALA A 135 11.65 -13.67 -4.95
CA ALA A 135 11.13 -14.17 -3.67
C ALA A 135 10.30 -13.09 -2.92
N SER A 136 10.65 -11.81 -3.05
CA SER A 136 9.87 -10.70 -2.50
C SER A 136 8.54 -10.51 -3.23
N ASN A 137 8.51 -10.71 -4.56
CA ASN A 137 7.28 -10.61 -5.34
C ASN A 137 6.27 -11.71 -4.97
N GLU A 138 6.75 -12.94 -4.71
CA GLU A 138 5.89 -14.04 -4.23
C GLU A 138 5.25 -13.76 -2.85
N GLN A 139 5.84 -12.86 -2.06
CA GLN A 139 5.35 -12.44 -0.73
C GLN A 139 4.75 -11.02 -0.73
N ALA A 140 4.68 -10.37 -1.89
CA ALA A 140 4.13 -9.03 -2.03
C ALA A 140 2.60 -9.05 -1.88
N TRP A 141 1.93 -10.08 -2.36
CA TRP A 141 0.49 -10.17 -2.26
C TRP A 141 0.00 -10.23 -0.81
N PHE A 142 -0.84 -9.26 -0.43
CA PHE A 142 -1.35 -9.09 0.93
C PHE A 142 -2.30 -10.22 1.34
N GLY A 143 -3.12 -10.70 0.41
CA GLY A 143 -4.25 -11.59 0.71
C GLY A 143 -5.60 -10.95 0.35
N GLY A 144 -6.67 -11.74 0.36
CA GLY A 144 -8.02 -11.27 0.14
C GLY A 144 -8.50 -10.34 1.26
N LEU A 145 -9.27 -9.30 0.90
CA LEU A 145 -9.82 -8.30 1.82
C LEU A 145 -11.35 -8.39 1.98
N THR A 146 -12.01 -9.35 1.32
CA THR A 146 -13.48 -9.47 1.33
C THR A 146 -14.09 -9.65 2.73
N GLY A 147 -13.34 -10.22 3.66
CA GLY A 147 -13.77 -10.40 5.06
C GLY A 147 -13.74 -9.12 5.90
N PHE A 148 -13.12 -8.03 5.45
CA PHE A 148 -13.00 -6.79 6.23
C PHE A 148 -14.24 -5.90 6.06
N GLU A 149 -15.34 -6.28 6.71
CA GLU A 149 -16.66 -5.66 6.53
C GLU A 149 -16.71 -4.16 6.88
N SER A 150 -15.88 -3.73 7.82
CA SER A 150 -15.82 -2.34 8.29
C SER A 150 -14.78 -1.48 7.55
N LEU A 151 -14.05 -2.04 6.59
CA LEU A 151 -13.00 -1.31 5.88
C LEU A 151 -13.60 -0.28 4.92
N GLU A 152 -13.33 0.99 5.16
CA GLU A 152 -13.88 2.13 4.42
C GLU A 152 -12.82 2.80 3.53
N SER A 153 -11.55 2.78 3.94
CA SER A 153 -10.45 3.38 3.17
C SER A 153 -9.27 2.43 3.08
N LEU A 154 -8.86 2.14 1.85
CA LEU A 154 -7.71 1.31 1.53
C LEU A 154 -6.73 2.13 0.71
N ARG A 155 -5.49 2.22 1.17
CA ARG A 155 -4.36 2.69 0.40
C ARG A 155 -3.31 1.60 0.33
N ILE A 156 -2.97 1.14 -0.87
CA ILE A 156 -2.09 -0.02 -1.05
C ILE A 156 -1.42 0.05 -2.42
N GLN A 157 -0.20 -0.47 -2.54
CA GLN A 157 0.40 -0.65 -3.85
C GLN A 157 -0.35 -1.69 -4.67
N VAL A 158 -0.45 -1.48 -5.99
CA VAL A 158 -1.19 -2.38 -6.89
C VAL A 158 -0.69 -3.82 -6.77
N TRP A 159 0.62 -4.01 -6.67
CA TRP A 159 1.29 -5.30 -6.58
C TRP A 159 1.06 -6.02 -5.24
N ASN A 160 0.72 -5.27 -4.18
CA ASN A 160 0.35 -5.88 -2.90
C ASN A 160 -1.13 -6.26 -2.86
N LEU A 161 -1.97 -5.63 -3.69
CA LEU A 161 -3.40 -5.91 -3.73
C LEU A 161 -3.73 -7.07 -4.66
N LEU A 162 -3.06 -7.14 -5.81
CA LEU A 162 -3.29 -8.13 -6.83
C LEU A 162 -2.33 -9.30 -6.68
N ASP A 163 -2.86 -10.54 -6.72
CA ASP A 163 -2.06 -11.76 -6.69
C ASP A 163 -1.31 -11.93 -8.02
N TRP A 164 -0.15 -11.27 -8.14
CA TRP A 164 0.63 -11.24 -9.37
C TRP A 164 1.64 -12.41 -9.40
N THR A 165 1.37 -13.42 -10.23
CA THR A 165 2.21 -14.63 -10.34
C THR A 165 2.86 -14.77 -11.72
N ASP A 166 3.49 -13.69 -12.21
CA ASP A 166 4.09 -13.59 -13.57
C ASP A 166 3.09 -13.83 -14.73
N ARG A 167 1.81 -13.55 -14.49
CA ARG A 167 0.71 -13.72 -15.45
C ARG A 167 0.26 -12.37 -16.00
N GLU A 168 -0.34 -12.38 -17.19
CA GLU A 168 -0.97 -11.19 -17.79
C GLU A 168 -2.18 -10.70 -16.96
N GLU A 169 -2.80 -11.58 -16.19
CA GLU A 169 -3.94 -11.30 -15.31
C GLU A 169 -3.64 -11.81 -13.89
N PRO A 170 -4.13 -11.12 -12.84
CA PRO A 170 -3.91 -11.55 -11.46
C PRO A 170 -4.61 -12.87 -11.16
N GLY A 171 -4.03 -13.65 -10.24
CA GLY A 171 -4.58 -14.93 -9.78
C GLY A 171 -5.98 -14.79 -9.18
N MET A 172 -6.25 -13.64 -8.55
CA MET A 172 -7.60 -13.23 -8.16
C MET A 172 -7.91 -11.83 -8.69
N PRO A 173 -9.10 -11.65 -9.28
CA PRO A 173 -9.51 -10.38 -9.83
C PRO A 173 -9.94 -9.40 -8.74
N LEU A 174 -9.86 -8.12 -9.03
CA LEU A 174 -10.03 -7.05 -8.05
C LEU A 174 -11.42 -7.06 -7.39
N ASP A 175 -12.47 -7.47 -8.12
CA ASP A 175 -13.84 -7.62 -7.62
C ASP A 175 -14.01 -8.78 -6.62
N GLU A 176 -13.07 -9.72 -6.59
CA GLU A 176 -13.04 -10.83 -5.61
C GLU A 176 -12.10 -10.55 -4.43
N VAL A 177 -11.28 -9.50 -4.52
CA VAL A 177 -10.34 -9.11 -3.47
C VAL A 177 -10.92 -8.03 -2.57
N LEU A 178 -11.57 -7.00 -3.13
CA LEU A 178 -12.02 -5.82 -2.39
C LEU A 178 -13.21 -6.10 -1.44
N PRO A 179 -13.27 -5.44 -0.27
CA PRO A 179 -14.42 -5.54 0.61
C PRO A 179 -15.62 -4.71 0.10
N PRO A 180 -16.86 -5.15 0.41
CA PRO A 180 -18.07 -4.46 -0.03
C PRO A 180 -18.29 -3.11 0.67
N GLY A 181 -17.75 -2.94 1.88
CA GLY A 181 -17.87 -1.73 2.69
C GLY A 181 -16.99 -0.56 2.23
N LEU A 182 -16.07 -0.80 1.29
CA LEU A 182 -15.04 0.15 0.91
C LEU A 182 -15.63 1.40 0.24
N GLU A 183 -15.20 2.57 0.71
CA GLU A 183 -15.60 3.87 0.18
C GLU A 183 -14.50 4.51 -0.68
N THR A 184 -13.25 4.37 -0.24
CA THR A 184 -12.09 4.99 -0.87
C THR A 184 -11.01 3.95 -1.16
N LEU A 185 -10.61 3.86 -2.42
CA LEU A 185 -9.48 3.06 -2.87
C LEU A 185 -8.37 3.97 -3.41
N VAL A 186 -7.18 3.88 -2.84
CA VAL A 186 -5.98 4.58 -3.33
C VAL A 186 -4.94 3.54 -3.72
N LEU A 187 -4.68 3.42 -5.01
CA LEU A 187 -3.67 2.53 -5.56
C LEU A 187 -2.37 3.29 -5.75
N THR A 188 -1.32 2.86 -5.06
CA THR A 188 -0.04 3.56 -5.04
C THR A 188 1.02 2.91 -5.91
N LYS A 189 2.01 3.72 -6.31
CA LYS A 189 3.16 3.32 -7.13
C LYS A 189 2.74 2.55 -8.39
N VAL A 190 1.71 3.04 -9.08
CA VAL A 190 1.21 2.41 -10.31
C VAL A 190 2.20 2.66 -11.45
N ASP A 191 2.87 1.60 -11.90
CA ASP A 191 3.80 1.66 -13.03
C ASP A 191 3.02 1.64 -14.36
N TYR A 192 3.57 2.29 -15.37
CA TYR A 192 2.95 2.42 -16.69
C TYR A 192 2.74 1.05 -17.36
N ILE A 193 3.57 0.06 -17.04
CA ILE A 193 3.40 -1.31 -17.55
C ILE A 193 2.11 -1.98 -17.05
N ASP A 194 1.60 -1.55 -15.90
CA ASP A 194 0.44 -2.16 -15.26
C ASP A 194 -0.88 -1.47 -15.65
N TYR A 195 -0.82 -0.32 -16.34
CA TYR A 195 -2.00 0.52 -16.61
C TYR A 195 -3.11 -0.22 -17.36
N ALA A 196 -2.75 -0.99 -18.40
CA ALA A 196 -3.74 -1.70 -19.21
C ALA A 196 -4.49 -2.76 -18.40
N MET A 197 -3.75 -3.57 -17.63
CA MET A 197 -4.31 -4.58 -16.74
C MET A 197 -5.16 -3.93 -15.66
N LEU A 198 -4.64 -2.91 -14.99
CA LEU A 198 -5.36 -2.22 -13.91
C LEU A 198 -6.64 -1.58 -14.42
N ALA A 199 -6.63 -0.95 -15.60
CA ALA A 199 -7.83 -0.40 -16.21
C ALA A 199 -8.88 -1.49 -16.48
N GLY A 200 -8.46 -2.69 -16.92
CA GLY A 200 -9.31 -3.86 -17.07
C GLY A 200 -9.97 -4.29 -15.75
N GLN A 201 -9.17 -4.41 -14.69
CA GLN A 201 -9.63 -4.78 -13.34
C GLN A 201 -10.60 -3.75 -12.76
N LEU A 202 -10.31 -2.45 -12.88
CA LEU A 202 -11.20 -1.38 -12.44
C LEU A 202 -12.53 -1.39 -13.21
N LYS A 203 -12.49 -1.57 -14.55
CA LYS A 203 -13.70 -1.72 -15.36
C LYS A 203 -14.55 -2.91 -14.91
N ARG A 204 -13.92 -4.02 -14.49
CA ARG A 204 -14.63 -5.19 -13.93
C ARG A 204 -15.32 -4.85 -12.61
N CYS A 205 -14.62 -4.24 -11.65
CA CYS A 205 -15.23 -3.79 -10.39
C CYS A 205 -16.41 -2.85 -10.60
N LEU A 206 -16.29 -1.89 -11.53
CA LEU A 206 -17.35 -0.95 -11.86
C LEU A 206 -18.61 -1.63 -12.40
N ARG A 207 -18.50 -2.76 -13.11
CA ARG A 207 -19.69 -3.53 -13.55
C ARG A 207 -20.45 -4.15 -12.38
N CYS A 208 -19.76 -4.46 -11.28
CA CYS A 208 -20.33 -5.05 -10.07
C CYS A 208 -20.62 -4.01 -8.97
N LYS A 209 -20.47 -2.70 -9.24
CA LYS A 209 -20.61 -1.66 -8.20
C LYS A 209 -21.92 -1.71 -7.43
N ALA A 210 -23.03 -1.85 -8.13
CA ALA A 210 -24.36 -1.82 -7.50
C ALA A 210 -24.60 -3.02 -6.57
N THR A 211 -23.97 -4.18 -6.85
CA THR A 211 -24.22 -5.44 -6.13
C THR A 211 -23.13 -5.74 -5.10
N GLN A 212 -21.87 -5.43 -5.39
CA GLN A 212 -20.72 -5.78 -4.56
C GLN A 212 -20.09 -4.57 -3.87
N PHE A 213 -20.14 -3.37 -4.47
CA PHE A 213 -19.42 -2.19 -3.98
C PHE A 213 -20.33 -0.97 -3.80
N PRO A 214 -21.46 -1.08 -3.10
CA PRO A 214 -22.47 -0.03 -3.07
C PRO A 214 -21.98 1.27 -2.42
N ARG A 215 -20.94 1.21 -1.58
CA ARG A 215 -20.40 2.34 -0.83
C ARG A 215 -19.21 3.04 -1.49
N HIS A 216 -18.68 2.50 -2.59
CA HIS A 216 -17.54 3.11 -3.27
C HIS A 216 -17.88 4.51 -3.78
N LYS A 217 -17.07 5.48 -3.36
CA LYS A 217 -17.17 6.90 -3.67
C LYS A 217 -15.94 7.43 -4.40
N MET A 218 -14.76 6.87 -4.13
CA MET A 218 -13.52 7.45 -4.64
C MET A 218 -12.48 6.38 -5.03
N ILE A 219 -11.86 6.57 -6.20
CA ILE A 219 -10.74 5.78 -6.69
C ILE A 219 -9.61 6.74 -7.09
N LEU A 220 -8.44 6.57 -6.50
CA LEU A 220 -7.27 7.41 -6.78
C LEU A 220 -6.08 6.57 -7.19
N LEU A 221 -5.37 7.03 -8.21
CA LEU A 221 -4.14 6.39 -8.69
C LEU A 221 -2.95 7.31 -8.40
N GLN A 222 -1.99 6.85 -7.60
CA GLN A 222 -0.68 7.50 -7.49
C GLN A 222 0.26 6.80 -8.46
N PRO A 223 0.66 7.45 -9.56
CA PRO A 223 1.59 6.84 -10.51
C PRO A 223 2.97 6.73 -9.87
N PHE A 224 3.74 5.71 -10.28
CA PHE A 224 5.14 5.56 -9.85
C PHE A 224 6.04 6.67 -10.45
N GLN A 225 5.67 7.13 -11.64
CA GLN A 225 6.37 8.17 -12.39
C GLN A 225 5.44 9.34 -12.70
N VAL A 226 5.98 10.55 -12.71
CA VAL A 226 5.32 11.76 -13.22
C VAL A 226 6.16 12.33 -14.36
N GLU A 227 5.51 12.98 -15.31
CA GLU A 227 6.19 13.53 -16.49
C GLU A 227 6.30 15.05 -16.39
N VAL A 228 7.43 15.60 -16.82
CA VAL A 228 7.61 17.05 -16.95
C VAL A 228 6.66 17.61 -18.01
N ILE A 229 5.76 18.50 -17.60
CA ILE A 229 4.76 19.15 -18.44
C ILE A 229 5.31 20.48 -18.95
N GLY A 230 5.82 20.45 -20.18
CA GLY A 230 6.23 21.64 -20.92
C GLY A 230 7.48 22.35 -20.35
N GLY A 231 8.31 22.88 -21.25
CA GLY A 231 9.38 23.80 -20.88
C GLY A 231 10.51 23.21 -20.01
N GLY A 232 11.01 22.01 -20.30
CA GLY A 232 12.22 21.45 -19.69
C GLY A 232 12.14 21.18 -18.18
N PHE A 233 13.02 20.33 -17.65
CA PHE A 233 13.06 20.09 -16.20
C PHE A 233 13.69 21.28 -15.47
N GLN A 234 12.97 21.86 -14.51
CA GLN A 234 13.50 22.85 -13.57
C GLN A 234 13.23 22.41 -12.13
N PRO A 235 14.28 22.07 -11.34
CA PRO A 235 14.13 21.65 -9.95
C PRO A 235 13.30 22.63 -9.13
N GLY A 236 12.29 22.13 -8.42
CA GLY A 236 11.46 22.91 -7.50
C GLY A 236 10.35 23.76 -8.15
N GLN A 237 10.17 23.73 -9.48
CA GLN A 237 9.09 24.48 -10.14
C GLN A 237 7.74 23.77 -10.16
N GLY A 238 7.68 22.47 -9.86
CA GLY A 238 6.41 21.73 -9.86
C GLY A 238 5.79 21.59 -11.25
N ASN A 239 6.60 21.66 -12.32
CA ASN A 239 6.12 21.56 -13.70
C ASN A 239 6.02 20.10 -14.17
N TRP A 240 5.54 19.22 -13.31
CA TRP A 240 5.32 17.81 -13.63
C TRP A 240 3.87 17.44 -13.34
N GLY A 241 3.44 16.31 -13.86
CA GLY A 241 2.13 15.77 -13.53
C GLY A 241 1.89 14.40 -14.15
N VAL A 242 0.61 14.07 -14.29
CA VAL A 242 0.16 12.74 -14.73
C VAL A 242 0.80 12.36 -16.07
N PRO A 243 1.41 11.17 -16.18
CA PRO A 243 1.99 10.68 -17.43
C PRO A 243 0.98 10.66 -18.58
N GLU A 244 1.42 10.99 -19.79
CA GLU A 244 0.54 11.04 -20.97
C GLU A 244 -0.11 9.69 -21.24
N LEU A 245 0.63 8.59 -21.04
CA LEU A 245 0.07 7.24 -21.18
C LEU A 245 -1.12 7.01 -20.24
N ALA A 246 -1.05 7.47 -18.99
CA ALA A 246 -2.15 7.34 -18.05
C ALA A 246 -3.40 8.08 -18.54
N LYS A 247 -3.22 9.28 -19.12
CA LYS A 247 -4.30 10.06 -19.73
C LYS A 247 -4.92 9.38 -20.95
N THR A 248 -4.22 8.49 -21.62
CA THR A 248 -4.78 7.70 -22.73
C THR A 248 -5.51 6.43 -22.26
N VAL A 249 -5.05 5.79 -21.18
CA VAL A 249 -5.56 4.50 -20.73
C VAL A 249 -6.81 4.62 -19.84
N PHE A 250 -6.83 5.59 -18.93
CA PHE A 250 -7.89 5.72 -17.93
C PHE A 250 -9.14 6.57 -18.29
N PRO A 251 -9.28 7.28 -19.43
CA PRO A 251 -10.51 8.04 -19.74
C PRO A 251 -11.80 7.24 -19.67
N ASP A 252 -11.79 6.01 -20.19
CA ASP A 252 -12.96 5.12 -20.13
C ASP A 252 -13.33 4.73 -18.69
N VAL A 253 -12.31 4.53 -17.83
CA VAL A 253 -12.49 4.23 -16.41
C VAL A 253 -13.10 5.45 -15.74
N ALA A 254 -12.51 6.63 -15.91
CA ALA A 254 -13.00 7.89 -15.37
C ALA A 254 -14.45 8.17 -15.77
N LYS A 255 -14.79 7.98 -17.06
CA LYS A 255 -16.15 8.09 -17.58
C LYS A 255 -17.11 7.10 -16.90
N SER A 256 -16.68 5.85 -16.72
CA SER A 256 -17.48 4.82 -16.07
C SER A 256 -17.70 5.11 -14.58
N CYS A 257 -16.67 5.61 -13.89
CA CYS A 257 -16.77 6.08 -12.50
C CYS A 257 -17.78 7.23 -12.37
N LYS A 258 -17.68 8.25 -13.24
CA LYS A 258 -18.58 9.41 -13.27
C LYS A 258 -20.04 9.00 -13.45
N LEU A 259 -20.33 8.05 -14.35
CA LEU A 259 -21.67 7.49 -14.55
C LEU A 259 -22.23 6.80 -13.31
N GLN A 260 -21.38 6.36 -12.40
CA GLN A 260 -21.74 5.67 -11.17
C GLN A 260 -21.61 6.54 -9.92
N GLY A 261 -21.34 7.84 -10.07
CA GLY A 261 -21.12 8.76 -8.96
C GLY A 261 -19.87 8.43 -8.14
N ILE A 262 -18.83 7.91 -8.79
CA ILE A 262 -17.50 7.68 -8.19
C ILE A 262 -16.56 8.77 -8.69
N ASP A 263 -15.87 9.42 -7.76
CA ASP A 263 -14.78 10.33 -8.05
C ASP A 263 -13.55 9.53 -8.46
N PHE A 264 -12.97 9.85 -9.61
CA PHE A 264 -11.77 9.24 -10.13
C PHE A 264 -10.72 10.31 -10.40
N GLY A 265 -9.47 10.06 -9.97
CA GLY A 265 -8.40 11.01 -10.16
C GLY A 265 -7.02 10.44 -9.91
N PHE A 266 -6.03 11.31 -10.03
CA PHE A 266 -4.64 10.99 -9.74
C PHE A 266 -4.23 11.63 -8.42
N TRP A 267 -3.48 10.89 -7.62
CA TRP A 267 -2.99 11.35 -6.32
C TRP A 267 -1.50 11.67 -6.43
N GLU A 268 -1.14 12.90 -6.07
CA GLU A 268 0.26 13.29 -5.92
C GLU A 268 0.66 13.14 -4.46
N ASP A 269 1.32 12.04 -4.16
CA ASP A 269 2.16 11.95 -2.97
C ASP A 269 3.61 12.07 -3.39
N GLU A 270 4.45 12.58 -2.52
CA GLU A 270 5.74 13.17 -2.86
C GLU A 270 6.87 12.10 -2.99
N ASP A 271 6.46 10.86 -3.29
CA ASP A 271 7.23 9.64 -3.56
C ASP A 271 6.93 9.17 -5.00
N TYR A 272 7.48 9.89 -5.98
CA TYR A 272 7.44 9.57 -7.41
C TYR A 272 8.79 9.83 -8.07
N VAL A 273 8.99 9.20 -9.22
CA VAL A 273 10.13 9.47 -10.10
C VAL A 273 9.72 10.49 -11.16
N ILE A 274 10.47 11.58 -11.32
CA ILE A 274 10.22 12.58 -12.35
C ILE A 274 10.94 12.16 -13.63
N VAL A 275 10.19 12.09 -14.73
CA VAL A 275 10.68 11.69 -16.05
C VAL A 275 10.52 12.83 -17.04
N ALA A 276 11.53 13.08 -17.87
CA ALA A 276 11.47 13.97 -19.02
C ALA A 276 11.92 13.21 -20.27
N ASP A 277 11.10 13.23 -21.33
CA ASP A 277 11.39 12.54 -22.60
C ASP A 277 11.77 11.05 -22.43
N GLY A 278 11.13 10.37 -21.47
CA GLY A 278 11.38 8.96 -21.16
C GLY A 278 12.64 8.71 -20.30
N VAL A 279 13.35 9.75 -19.87
CA VAL A 279 14.54 9.67 -19.04
C VAL A 279 14.25 10.16 -17.62
N VAL A 280 14.70 9.43 -16.61
CA VAL A 280 14.60 9.86 -15.21
C VAL A 280 15.47 11.10 -15.01
N VAL A 281 14.89 12.18 -14.51
CA VAL A 281 15.59 13.45 -14.27
C VAL A 281 15.70 13.81 -12.79
N ASP A 282 14.82 13.26 -11.94
CA ASP A 282 14.86 13.44 -10.49
C ASP A 282 14.07 12.33 -9.78
N GLU A 283 14.40 12.08 -8.52
CA GLU A 283 13.69 11.18 -7.61
C GLU A 283 13.31 11.99 -6.37
N THR A 284 12.01 12.22 -6.15
CA THR A 284 11.58 13.06 -5.02
C THR A 284 11.51 12.25 -3.73
N ASP A 285 12.20 12.74 -2.70
CA ASP A 285 12.29 12.14 -1.36
C ASP A 285 11.59 12.97 -0.25
N ASN A 286 10.75 13.94 -0.62
CA ASN A 286 10.09 14.83 0.36
C ASN A 286 8.64 14.40 0.62
N TYR A 287 8.00 14.83 1.72
CA TYR A 287 6.60 14.51 2.02
C TYR A 287 5.70 15.75 2.30
N SER A 288 4.82 16.11 1.36
CA SER A 288 3.65 17.00 1.50
C SER A 288 2.60 16.75 0.38
N GLY A 289 1.76 15.72 0.54
CA GLY A 289 0.78 15.33 -0.49
C GLY A 289 -0.24 16.43 -0.86
N ARG A 290 -0.62 16.49 -2.15
CA ARG A 290 -1.66 17.36 -2.71
C ARG A 290 -2.56 16.59 -3.67
N PHE A 291 -3.83 16.98 -3.74
CA PHE A 291 -4.79 16.41 -4.69
C PHE A 291 -4.67 17.15 -6.03
N LEU A 292 -4.51 16.43 -7.15
CA LEU A 292 -4.65 17.02 -8.47
C LEU A 292 -5.93 16.52 -9.17
N LEU A 293 -6.72 17.52 -9.54
CA LEU A 293 -7.81 17.57 -10.53
C LEU A 293 -8.47 16.25 -10.99
N SER A 294 -9.81 16.28 -10.91
CA SER A 294 -10.77 15.46 -11.68
C SER A 294 -10.44 15.50 -13.18
N CYS A 295 -10.46 14.35 -13.85
CA CYS A 295 -10.53 14.31 -15.31
C CYS A 295 -11.88 14.88 -15.76
N ASP A 296 -11.86 16.06 -16.39
CA ASP A 296 -13.06 16.67 -17.01
C ASP A 296 -13.53 15.89 -18.25
#